data_AF-A0A7Z9JDJ7-F1
#
_entry.id   AF-A0A7Z9JDJ7-F1
#
_cell.length_a   1.000
_cell.length_b   1.000
_cell.length_c   1.000
_cell.angle_alpha   90.00
_cell.angle_beta   90.00
_cell.angle_gamma   90.00
#
_symmetry.space_group_name_H-M   'P 1'
#
loop_
_entity.id
_entity.type
_entity.pdbx_description
1 polymer ?
#
loop_
_entity_poly.entity_id
_entity_poly.type
_entity_poly.pdbx_seq_one_letter_code
_entity_poly.pdbx_strand_id
1 'polypeptide(L)'
;MLQILGVAKNQEPNKKVWVANGSDETWVDDFKGSPPVDTHSIIPFVINPPTEKLCFGRGIATASPSSLEGGGKTKVSERFAGGTNTAFDRGTIFHKWMEDIEWFDGNVPSVDALIDSAPAQEASRLDDEILKKIASDCHNALQKNELQKLLTKEDGNACVYLEQEFMLRVEKGTSFAEVIMQEPTDIRGSIDRLVVHNDENGNVIRAEVIDWKSDVFENETLEQKVEHYAPQLATYRLAAAKLLNIQVEDVKAVLAFLIEEKIEDITDKASVKCP
;
A
#
# COMPACT_ATOMS: atom_id res chain seq x y z
N MET A 1 21.55 15.97 -25.72
CA MET A 1 21.98 17.38 -25.54
C MET A 1 23.06 17.81 -26.54
N LEU A 2 24.17 17.06 -26.74
CA LEU A 2 25.24 17.43 -27.70
C LEU A 2 24.83 17.48 -29.19
N GLN A 3 23.86 16.66 -29.62
CA GLN A 3 23.31 16.70 -30.99
C GLN A 3 22.51 17.98 -31.29
N ILE A 4 21.89 18.58 -30.27
CA ILE A 4 21.09 19.81 -30.41
C ILE A 4 22.00 21.02 -30.66
N LEU A 5 23.25 20.95 -30.19
CA LEU A 5 24.25 22.02 -30.32
C LEU A 5 25.19 21.83 -31.53
N GLY A 6 25.01 20.77 -32.33
CA GLY A 6 25.81 20.54 -33.55
C GLY A 6 27.28 20.19 -33.32
N VAL A 7 27.67 19.70 -32.14
CA VAL A 7 29.08 19.50 -31.75
C VAL A 7 29.48 18.01 -31.81
N ALA A 8 30.70 17.72 -32.29
CA ALA A 8 31.22 16.35 -32.47
C ALA A 8 31.40 15.60 -31.13
N LYS A 9 31.10 14.28 -31.11
CA LYS A 9 31.03 13.44 -29.89
C LYS A 9 32.34 13.30 -29.08
N ASN A 10 33.50 13.47 -29.70
CA ASN A 10 34.81 13.43 -29.00
C ASN A 10 35.34 14.86 -28.82
N GLN A 11 34.91 15.54 -27.75
CA GLN A 11 35.55 16.79 -27.30
C GLN A 11 36.58 16.46 -26.20
N GLU A 12 37.59 17.32 -26.06
CA GLU A 12 38.50 17.26 -24.92
C GLU A 12 37.73 17.51 -23.61
N PRO A 13 38.11 16.84 -22.48
CA PRO A 13 37.31 16.79 -21.25
C PRO A 13 36.88 18.14 -20.65
N ASN A 14 37.55 19.23 -20.99
CA ASN A 14 37.32 20.57 -20.43
C ASN A 14 36.98 21.64 -21.48
N LYS A 15 36.65 21.24 -22.70
CA LYS A 15 36.31 22.21 -23.74
C LYS A 15 34.92 22.79 -23.49
N LYS A 16 34.84 24.09 -23.16
CA LYS A 16 33.57 24.81 -23.02
C LYS A 16 32.84 24.79 -24.37
N VAL A 17 31.73 24.07 -24.43
CA VAL A 17 30.93 23.89 -25.65
C VAL A 17 29.82 24.94 -25.79
N TRP A 18 29.49 25.64 -24.70
CA TRP A 18 28.51 26.71 -24.69
C TRP A 18 28.64 27.56 -23.41
N VAL A 19 28.34 28.86 -23.51
CA VAL A 19 28.31 29.83 -22.40
C VAL A 19 27.09 30.73 -22.59
N ALA A 20 26.30 30.95 -21.55
CA ALA A 20 25.12 31.82 -21.61
C ALA A 20 25.52 33.30 -21.56
N ASN A 21 24.71 34.19 -22.15
CA ASN A 21 24.87 35.63 -21.93
C ASN A 21 24.63 35.95 -20.44
N GLY A 22 25.62 36.54 -19.78
CA GLY A 22 25.61 36.83 -18.34
C GLY A 22 26.36 35.80 -17.48
N SER A 23 26.94 34.75 -18.06
CA SER A 23 27.87 33.88 -17.34
C SER A 23 29.20 34.60 -17.12
N ASP A 24 29.54 34.86 -15.86
CA ASP A 24 30.85 35.34 -15.45
C ASP A 24 31.67 34.16 -14.89
N GLU A 25 32.91 34.01 -15.36
CA GLU A 25 33.82 32.98 -14.85
C GLU A 25 34.31 33.28 -13.43
N THR A 26 34.23 34.56 -13.03
CA THR A 26 34.54 35.04 -11.68
C THR A 26 33.31 35.19 -10.79
N TRP A 27 32.16 34.57 -11.13
CA TRP A 27 30.93 34.64 -10.33
C TRP A 27 31.13 34.30 -8.84
N VAL A 28 32.15 33.49 -8.51
CA VAL A 28 32.48 33.12 -7.14
C VAL A 28 33.04 34.31 -6.33
N ASP A 29 33.64 35.30 -6.99
CA ASP A 29 34.16 36.51 -6.36
C ASP A 29 33.06 37.48 -5.93
N ASP A 30 31.87 37.37 -6.53
CA ASP A 30 30.66 38.08 -6.11
C ASP A 30 30.04 37.45 -4.83
N PHE A 31 30.35 36.17 -4.56
CA PHE A 31 30.01 35.46 -3.32
C PHE A 31 31.04 35.69 -2.22
N LYS A 32 31.49 36.94 -2.03
CA LYS A 32 32.16 37.33 -0.77
C LYS A 32 31.13 37.28 0.35
N GLY A 33 30.95 36.08 0.91
CA GLY A 33 30.09 35.84 2.05
C GLY A 33 30.39 36.89 3.12
N SER A 34 29.33 37.48 3.68
CA SER A 34 29.47 38.26 4.90
C SER A 34 30.23 37.40 5.93
N PRO A 35 31.12 37.98 6.75
CA PRO A 35 31.80 37.22 7.79
C PRO A 35 30.75 36.42 8.57
N PRO A 36 31.07 35.18 8.98
CA PRO A 36 30.10 34.29 9.61
C PRO A 36 29.44 35.06 10.74
N VAL A 37 28.14 35.32 10.58
CA VAL A 37 27.30 35.86 11.65
C VAL A 37 27.49 34.90 12.80
N ASP A 38 27.88 35.43 13.97
CA ASP A 38 28.19 34.70 15.20
C ASP A 38 27.25 33.50 15.32
N THR A 39 27.74 32.32 14.93
CA THR A 39 26.98 31.08 15.09
C THR A 39 26.96 30.85 16.58
N HIS A 40 25.84 31.20 17.23
CA HIS A 40 25.62 30.91 18.63
C HIS A 40 26.07 29.47 18.89
N SER A 41 27.08 29.30 19.74
CA SER A 41 27.58 27.96 20.08
C SER A 41 26.40 27.16 20.60
N ILE A 42 26.08 26.07 19.91
CA ILE A 42 25.07 25.13 20.36
C ILE A 42 25.58 24.59 21.69
N ILE A 43 24.90 24.92 22.77
CA ILE A 43 25.24 24.38 24.09
C ILE A 43 25.04 22.87 23.97
N PRO A 44 26.08 22.05 24.22
CA PRO A 44 25.92 20.60 24.23
C PRO A 44 24.91 20.26 25.33
N PHE A 45 23.72 19.80 24.93
CA PHE A 45 22.77 19.25 25.87
C PHE A 45 22.95 17.74 25.90
N VAL A 46 22.97 17.19 27.11
CA VAL A 46 22.96 15.75 27.30
C VAL A 46 21.50 15.34 27.41
N ILE A 47 21.04 14.47 26.51
CA ILE A 47 19.78 13.76 26.70
C ILE A 47 20.01 12.78 27.84
N ASN A 48 19.68 13.20 29.06
CA ASN A 48 19.74 12.31 30.21
C ASN A 48 18.56 11.34 30.14
N PRO A 49 18.79 10.02 30.27
CA PRO A 49 17.67 9.10 30.47
C PRO A 49 16.92 9.50 31.75
N PRO A 50 15.59 9.35 31.80
CA PRO A 50 14.80 9.68 32.98
C PRO A 50 15.32 8.89 34.20
N THR A 51 15.48 9.58 35.33
CA THR A 51 15.96 9.02 36.59
C THR A 51 14.89 8.23 37.35
N GLU A 52 13.62 8.39 36.99
CA GLU A 52 12.52 7.63 37.58
C GLU A 52 12.32 6.29 36.87
N LYS A 53 12.34 5.19 37.65
CA LYS A 53 11.94 3.84 37.22
C LYS A 53 10.44 3.70 36.94
N LEU A 54 9.74 4.79 36.65
CA LEU A 54 8.36 4.74 36.16
C LEU A 54 8.42 4.52 34.66
N CYS A 55 8.03 3.31 34.27
CA CYS A 55 7.66 2.86 32.94
C CYS A 55 8.35 3.62 31.82
N PHE A 56 9.43 3.03 31.27
CA PHE A 56 9.93 3.39 29.96
C PHE A 56 8.78 3.90 29.09
N GLY A 57 8.80 5.18 28.73
CA GLY A 57 8.02 5.71 27.64
C GLY A 57 8.54 5.04 26.37
N ARG A 58 8.30 3.73 26.24
CA ARG A 58 8.24 3.10 24.94
C ARG A 58 7.12 3.85 24.25
N GLY A 59 7.44 4.53 23.15
CA GLY A 59 6.39 4.93 22.22
C GLY A 59 5.46 3.75 22.01
N ILE A 60 4.17 4.02 21.90
CA ILE A 60 3.19 2.97 21.62
C ILE A 60 3.66 2.22 20.39
N ALA A 61 3.64 0.87 20.46
CA ALA A 61 4.10 0.06 19.36
C ALA A 61 3.29 0.43 18.11
N THR A 62 3.93 0.45 16.95
CA THR A 62 3.24 0.74 15.68
C THR A 62 3.38 -0.46 14.76
N ALA A 63 2.29 -0.78 14.06
CA ALA A 63 2.25 -1.87 13.09
C ALA A 63 1.42 -1.48 11.87
N SER A 64 1.74 -2.08 10.72
CA SER A 64 0.83 -2.10 9.57
C SER A 64 0.06 -3.43 9.56
N PRO A 65 -1.16 -3.47 8.99
CA PRO A 65 -1.91 -4.71 8.81
C PRO A 65 -1.10 -5.80 8.10
N SER A 66 -0.38 -5.44 7.04
CA SER A 66 0.49 -6.36 6.30
C SER A 66 1.68 -6.88 7.10
N SER A 67 2.13 -6.15 8.13
CA SER A 67 3.21 -6.62 9.02
C SER A 67 2.78 -7.76 9.94
N LEU A 68 1.47 -8.00 10.06
CA LEU A 68 0.90 -9.11 10.84
C LEU A 68 0.77 -10.39 10.01
N GLU A 69 0.89 -10.31 8.68
CA GLU A 69 0.86 -11.46 7.78
C GLU A 69 1.93 -12.51 8.16
N GLY A 70 1.62 -13.78 7.92
CA GLY A 70 2.56 -14.89 8.19
C GLY A 70 2.98 -15.00 9.66
N GLY A 71 2.10 -14.63 10.59
CA GLY A 71 2.37 -14.69 12.02
C GLY A 71 3.29 -13.59 12.54
N GLY A 72 3.35 -12.44 11.87
CA GLY A 72 4.20 -11.30 12.25
C GLY A 72 5.69 -11.49 11.96
N LYS A 73 6.04 -12.39 11.03
CA LYS A 73 7.43 -12.70 10.65
C LYS A 73 7.62 -12.53 9.15
N THR A 74 8.57 -11.70 8.76
CA THR A 74 9.03 -11.60 7.36
C THR A 74 10.40 -12.24 7.20
N LYS A 75 10.59 -13.10 6.19
CA LYS A 75 11.93 -13.60 5.86
C LYS A 75 12.75 -12.48 5.24
N VAL A 76 13.85 -12.13 5.90
CA VAL A 76 14.78 -11.07 5.46
C VAL A 76 15.33 -11.37 4.06
N SER A 77 15.65 -12.64 3.77
CA SER A 77 16.14 -13.07 2.47
C SER A 77 15.18 -12.80 1.31
N GLU A 78 13.87 -12.85 1.58
CA GLU A 78 12.86 -12.55 0.56
C GLU A 78 12.88 -11.06 0.24
N ARG A 79 12.96 -10.16 1.24
CA ARG A 79 13.00 -8.70 0.99
C ARG A 79 14.22 -8.21 0.21
N PHE A 80 15.36 -8.90 0.30
CA PHE A 80 16.60 -8.48 -0.36
C PHE A 80 16.89 -9.20 -1.69
N ALA A 81 16.03 -10.12 -2.13
CA ALA A 81 16.15 -10.73 -3.44
C ALA A 81 15.66 -9.75 -4.52
N GLY A 82 16.51 -9.36 -5.48
CA GLY A 82 16.23 -8.30 -6.46
C GLY A 82 15.00 -8.46 -7.37
N GLY A 83 14.26 -9.58 -7.29
CA GLY A 83 12.96 -9.78 -7.95
C GLY A 83 11.76 -9.23 -7.16
N THR A 84 11.94 -8.78 -5.92
CA THR A 84 10.85 -8.24 -5.09
C THR A 84 10.31 -6.92 -5.56
N ASN A 85 11.14 -6.05 -6.16
CA ASN A 85 10.69 -4.76 -6.66
C ASN A 85 9.65 -4.93 -7.78
N THR A 86 9.86 -5.86 -8.72
CA THR A 86 8.88 -6.13 -9.78
C THR A 86 7.55 -6.65 -9.23
N ALA A 87 7.57 -7.53 -8.22
CA ALA A 87 6.35 -8.04 -7.59
C ALA A 87 5.61 -6.94 -6.82
N PHE A 88 6.35 -6.04 -6.16
CA PHE A 88 5.80 -4.91 -5.43
C PHE A 88 5.22 -3.83 -6.36
N ASP A 89 5.97 -3.45 -7.41
CA ASP A 89 5.53 -2.51 -8.44
C ASP A 89 4.28 -3.07 -9.16
N ARG A 90 4.27 -4.38 -9.47
CA ARG A 90 3.08 -5.09 -9.97
C ARG A 90 1.89 -4.93 -9.03
N GLY A 91 2.05 -5.27 -7.74
CA GLY A 91 0.98 -5.16 -6.75
C GLY A 91 0.42 -3.74 -6.65
N THR A 92 1.30 -2.73 -6.64
CA THR A 92 0.93 -1.31 -6.59
C THR A 92 0.11 -0.90 -7.82
N ILE A 93 0.52 -1.32 -9.01
CA ILE A 93 -0.23 -1.04 -10.26
C ILE A 93 -1.60 -1.72 -10.25
N PHE A 94 -1.68 -2.98 -9.81
CA PHE A 94 -2.95 -3.71 -9.69
C PHE A 94 -3.90 -3.03 -8.71
N HIS A 95 -3.42 -2.70 -7.51
CA HIS A 95 -4.21 -1.96 -6.51
C HIS A 95 -4.74 -0.67 -7.08
N LYS A 96 -3.90 0.09 -7.80
CA LYS A 96 -4.33 1.35 -8.41
C LYS A 96 -5.46 1.14 -9.43
N TRP A 97 -5.35 0.15 -10.31
CA TRP A 97 -6.41 -0.11 -11.28
C TRP A 97 -7.71 -0.58 -10.64
N MET A 98 -7.62 -1.33 -9.53
CA MET A 98 -8.81 -1.75 -8.78
C MET A 98 -9.44 -0.60 -7.99
N GLU A 99 -8.63 0.32 -7.46
CA GLU A 99 -9.07 1.57 -6.82
C GLU A 99 -9.87 2.45 -7.79
N ASP A 100 -9.51 2.47 -9.08
CA ASP A 100 -10.23 3.29 -10.06
C ASP A 100 -11.64 2.76 -10.38
N ILE A 101 -12.01 1.55 -9.91
CA ILE A 101 -13.31 0.92 -10.11
C ILE A 101 -14.19 1.09 -8.87
N GLU A 102 -15.04 2.11 -8.86
CA GLU A 102 -16.04 2.28 -7.81
C GLU A 102 -17.08 1.14 -7.84
N TRP A 103 -17.82 1.02 -8.94
CA TRP A 103 -18.72 -0.10 -9.21
C TRP A 103 -18.56 -0.56 -10.65
N PHE A 104 -18.68 -1.85 -10.88
CA PHE A 104 -18.62 -2.40 -12.24
C PHE A 104 -19.88 -2.00 -13.02
N ASP A 105 -19.67 -1.35 -14.17
CA ASP A 105 -20.71 -0.83 -15.05
C ASP A 105 -20.91 -1.67 -16.32
N GLY A 106 -20.24 -2.83 -16.42
CA GLY A 106 -20.24 -3.69 -17.58
C GLY A 106 -19.13 -3.41 -18.59
N ASN A 107 -18.31 -2.38 -18.39
CA ASN A 107 -17.20 -2.04 -19.27
C ASN A 107 -15.86 -2.51 -18.68
N VAL A 108 -15.15 -3.35 -19.42
CA VAL A 108 -13.78 -3.77 -19.05
C VAL A 108 -12.79 -2.86 -19.77
N PRO A 109 -11.90 -2.14 -19.06
CA PRO A 109 -10.86 -1.32 -19.67
C PRO A 109 -9.98 -2.14 -20.63
N SER A 110 -9.60 -1.56 -21.78
CA SER A 110 -8.67 -2.22 -22.69
C SER A 110 -7.26 -2.30 -22.09
N VAL A 111 -6.44 -3.22 -22.58
CA VAL A 111 -5.04 -3.36 -22.15
C VAL A 111 -4.26 -2.05 -22.33
N ASP A 112 -4.45 -1.36 -23.46
CA ASP A 112 -3.78 -0.08 -23.71
C ASP A 112 -4.22 1.01 -22.71
N ALA A 113 -5.52 1.06 -22.36
CA ALA A 113 -6.03 2.00 -21.36
C ALA A 113 -5.48 1.72 -19.95
N LEU A 114 -5.27 0.45 -19.60
CA LEU A 114 -4.62 0.06 -18.35
C LEU A 114 -3.15 0.49 -18.33
N ILE A 115 -2.41 0.29 -19.43
CA ILE A 115 -1.02 0.75 -19.56
C ILE A 115 -0.94 2.27 -19.38
N ASP A 116 -1.82 3.02 -20.05
CA ASP A 116 -1.83 4.49 -20.01
C ASP A 116 -2.20 5.05 -18.62
N SER A 117 -2.97 4.31 -17.84
CA SER A 117 -3.38 4.68 -16.46
C SER A 117 -2.41 4.18 -15.38
N ALA A 118 -1.40 3.39 -15.74
CA ALA A 118 -0.44 2.87 -14.78
C ALA A 118 0.36 4.00 -14.09
N PRO A 119 0.59 3.92 -12.75
CA PRO A 119 1.45 4.84 -12.03
C PRO A 119 2.83 5.00 -12.68
N ALA A 120 3.17 6.23 -13.06
CA ALA A 120 4.38 6.52 -13.84
C ALA A 120 5.69 6.10 -13.12
N GLN A 121 5.73 6.15 -11.78
CA GLN A 121 6.92 5.77 -11.03
C GLN A 121 7.18 4.26 -11.11
N GLU A 122 6.17 3.45 -10.80
CA GLU A 122 6.22 1.99 -10.84
C GLU A 122 6.39 1.50 -12.27
N ALA A 123 5.61 2.04 -13.22
CA ALA A 123 5.72 1.72 -14.64
C ALA A 123 7.13 1.98 -15.18
N SER A 124 7.79 3.06 -14.77
CA SER A 124 9.17 3.38 -15.21
C SER A 124 10.24 2.41 -14.71
N ARG A 125 9.95 1.62 -13.67
CA ARG A 125 10.86 0.58 -13.13
C ARG A 125 10.66 -0.77 -13.81
N LEU A 126 9.61 -0.92 -14.61
CA LEU A 126 9.25 -2.14 -15.32
C LEU A 126 9.63 -2.03 -16.80
N ASP A 127 10.00 -3.16 -17.40
CA ASP A 127 10.11 -3.25 -18.85
C ASP A 127 8.72 -3.19 -19.51
N ASP A 128 8.61 -2.60 -20.70
CA ASP A 128 7.33 -2.43 -21.43
C ASP A 128 6.58 -3.77 -21.62
N GLU A 129 7.30 -4.85 -21.91
CA GLU A 129 6.73 -6.19 -22.06
C GLU A 129 6.15 -6.73 -20.74
N ILE A 130 6.78 -6.41 -19.61
CA ILE A 130 6.29 -6.80 -18.28
C ILE A 130 5.03 -6.00 -17.95
N LEU A 131 5.04 -4.68 -18.19
CA LEU A 131 3.88 -3.82 -17.96
C LEU A 131 2.68 -4.27 -18.80
N LYS A 132 2.92 -4.60 -20.08
CA LYS A 132 1.88 -5.12 -20.97
C LYS A 132 1.32 -6.46 -20.49
N LYS A 133 2.17 -7.35 -19.96
CA LYS A 133 1.72 -8.60 -19.35
C LYS A 133 0.85 -8.34 -18.12
N ILE A 134 1.26 -7.44 -17.24
CA ILE A 134 0.51 -7.04 -16.03
C ILE A 134 -0.87 -6.48 -16.42
N ALA A 135 -0.93 -5.59 -17.42
CA ALA A 135 -2.17 -5.05 -17.94
C ALA A 135 -3.07 -6.12 -18.56
N SER A 136 -2.50 -7.07 -19.30
CA SER A 136 -3.24 -8.21 -19.85
C SER A 136 -3.80 -9.12 -18.75
N ASP A 137 -3.02 -9.37 -17.69
CA ASP A 137 -3.46 -10.18 -16.55
C ASP A 137 -4.65 -9.50 -15.84
N CYS A 138 -4.59 -8.18 -15.62
CA CYS A 138 -5.70 -7.41 -15.05
C CYS A 138 -6.95 -7.42 -15.95
N HIS A 139 -6.77 -7.18 -17.24
CA HIS A 139 -7.86 -7.23 -18.22
C HIS A 139 -8.59 -8.59 -18.18
N ASN A 140 -7.82 -9.69 -18.16
CA ASN A 140 -8.37 -11.04 -18.10
C ASN A 140 -9.11 -11.31 -16.78
N ALA A 141 -8.59 -10.83 -15.65
CA ALA A 141 -9.25 -10.94 -14.35
C ALA A 141 -10.61 -10.20 -14.34
N LEU A 142 -10.67 -8.98 -14.88
CA LEU A 142 -11.89 -8.17 -14.96
C LEU A 142 -12.95 -8.76 -15.90
N GLN A 143 -12.58 -9.63 -16.83
CA GLN A 143 -13.54 -10.37 -17.66
C GLN A 143 -14.25 -11.51 -16.92
N LYS A 144 -13.79 -11.90 -15.72
CA LYS A 144 -14.36 -13.04 -14.99
C LYS A 144 -15.65 -12.66 -14.29
N ASN A 145 -16.68 -13.48 -14.49
CA ASN A 145 -18.00 -13.28 -13.89
C ASN A 145 -17.95 -13.18 -12.36
N GLU A 146 -17.07 -13.93 -11.69
CA GLU A 146 -16.97 -13.90 -10.23
C GLU A 146 -16.46 -12.53 -9.73
N LEU A 147 -15.41 -11.98 -10.36
CA LEU A 147 -14.91 -10.65 -10.03
C LEU A 147 -15.91 -9.55 -10.41
N GLN A 148 -16.55 -9.68 -11.57
CA GLN A 148 -17.61 -8.75 -11.97
C GLN A 148 -18.76 -8.73 -10.97
N LYS A 149 -19.22 -9.90 -10.49
CA LYS A 149 -20.25 -9.97 -9.43
C LYS A 149 -19.78 -9.27 -8.15
N LEU A 150 -18.53 -9.50 -7.72
CA LEU A 150 -17.96 -8.87 -6.52
C LEU A 150 -17.89 -7.34 -6.64
N LEU A 151 -17.63 -6.83 -7.85
CA LEU A 151 -17.55 -5.40 -8.14
C LEU A 151 -18.89 -4.78 -8.53
N THR A 152 -19.94 -5.57 -8.77
CA THR A 152 -21.27 -5.06 -9.15
C THR A 152 -22.00 -4.58 -7.91
N LYS A 153 -22.67 -3.44 -8.02
CA LYS A 153 -23.52 -2.92 -6.94
C LYS A 153 -24.76 -3.80 -6.79
N GLU A 154 -24.95 -4.39 -5.62
CA GLU A 154 -26.21 -5.06 -5.29
C GLU A 154 -27.36 -4.04 -5.26
N ASP A 155 -28.59 -4.45 -5.62
CA ASP A 155 -29.79 -3.60 -5.78
C ASP A 155 -30.30 -2.91 -4.48
N GLY A 156 -29.45 -2.79 -3.46
CA GLY A 156 -29.73 -2.13 -2.17
C GLY A 156 -29.01 -0.79 -1.99
N ASN A 157 -29.16 -0.24 -0.79
CA ASN A 157 -28.50 1.01 -0.37
C ASN A 157 -27.04 0.74 0.04
N ALA A 158 -26.23 0.34 -0.95
CA ALA A 158 -24.80 0.07 -0.78
C ALA A 158 -23.93 1.28 -1.14
N CYS A 159 -22.90 1.51 -0.34
CA CYS A 159 -21.82 2.46 -0.58
C CYS A 159 -20.50 1.70 -0.65
N VAL A 160 -19.54 2.22 -1.41
CA VAL A 160 -18.18 1.68 -1.44
C VAL A 160 -17.21 2.78 -1.06
N TYR A 161 -16.22 2.44 -0.25
CA TYR A 161 -15.09 3.27 0.10
C TYR A 161 -13.84 2.56 -0.41
N LEU A 162 -13.08 3.25 -1.25
CA LEU A 162 -11.84 2.76 -1.85
C LEU A 162 -10.67 3.36 -1.08
N GLU A 163 -9.64 2.57 -0.80
CA GLU A 163 -8.47 2.99 -0.04
C GLU A 163 -8.84 3.68 1.29
N GLN A 164 -9.72 3.04 2.06
CA GLN A 164 -10.22 3.59 3.32
C GLN A 164 -9.12 3.56 4.38
N GLU A 165 -8.44 4.70 4.57
CA GLU A 165 -7.44 4.87 5.62
C GLU A 165 -8.06 4.71 7.02
N PHE A 166 -7.27 4.12 7.93
CA PHE A 166 -7.63 4.02 9.33
C PHE A 166 -6.42 4.05 10.25
N MET A 167 -6.68 4.39 11.51
CA MET A 167 -5.75 4.23 12.61
C MET A 167 -6.52 3.68 13.82
N LEU A 168 -6.06 2.57 14.36
CA LEU A 168 -6.71 1.85 15.45
C LEU A 168 -5.71 1.59 16.57
N ARG A 169 -6.05 2.00 17.78
CA ARG A 169 -5.34 1.54 18.99
C ARG A 169 -5.93 0.22 19.45
N VAL A 170 -5.09 -0.79 19.60
CA VAL A 170 -5.45 -2.11 20.11
C VAL A 170 -4.76 -2.37 21.44
N GLU A 171 -5.47 -3.03 22.34
CA GLU A 171 -4.94 -3.37 23.65
C GLU A 171 -4.06 -4.62 23.58
N LYS A 172 -3.16 -4.74 24.56
CA LYS A 172 -2.41 -5.99 24.78
C LYS A 172 -3.39 -7.14 24.98
N GLY A 173 -3.16 -8.26 24.30
CA GLY A 173 -3.99 -9.46 24.34
C GLY A 173 -5.04 -9.53 23.23
N THR A 174 -5.22 -8.46 22.44
CA THR A 174 -6.05 -8.52 21.22
C THR A 174 -5.47 -9.54 20.25
N SER A 175 -6.31 -10.43 19.73
CA SER A 175 -5.96 -11.46 18.75
C SER A 175 -6.54 -11.12 17.38
N PHE A 176 -5.70 -11.17 16.36
CA PHE A 176 -6.05 -11.10 14.94
C PHE A 176 -5.69 -12.43 14.29
N ALA A 177 -6.70 -13.27 14.05
CA ALA A 177 -6.52 -14.68 13.74
C ALA A 177 -5.56 -15.33 14.77
N GLU A 178 -4.44 -15.90 14.31
CA GLU A 178 -3.41 -16.52 15.14
C GLU A 178 -2.44 -15.54 15.82
N VAL A 179 -2.48 -14.25 15.48
CA VAL A 179 -1.53 -13.23 15.99
C VAL A 179 -2.08 -12.53 17.22
N ILE A 180 -1.38 -12.63 18.35
CA ILE A 180 -1.77 -11.99 19.62
C ILE A 180 -0.84 -10.81 19.92
N MET A 181 -1.43 -9.64 20.16
CA MET A 181 -0.71 -8.41 20.51
C MET A 181 -0.07 -8.52 21.90
N GLN A 182 1.25 -8.34 21.97
CA GLN A 182 2.03 -8.49 23.21
C GLN A 182 2.10 -7.22 24.06
N GLU A 183 1.79 -6.09 23.44
CA GLU A 183 1.73 -4.75 24.05
C GLU A 183 0.63 -3.93 23.34
N PRO A 184 0.21 -2.78 23.90
CA PRO A 184 -0.69 -1.87 23.19
C PRO A 184 -0.03 -1.38 21.89
N THR A 185 -0.78 -1.46 20.79
CA THR A 185 -0.26 -1.19 19.45
C THR A 185 -1.20 -0.23 18.71
N ASP A 186 -0.65 0.78 18.06
CA ASP A 186 -1.35 1.58 17.06
C ASP A 186 -1.16 0.93 15.69
N ILE A 187 -2.25 0.43 15.12
CA ILE A 187 -2.27 -0.14 13.79
C ILE A 187 -2.75 0.91 12.80
N ARG A 188 -1.94 1.17 11.77
CA ARG A 188 -2.28 2.11 10.69
C ARG A 188 -2.24 1.39 9.35
N GLY A 189 -3.29 1.56 8.54
CA GLY A 189 -3.37 0.98 7.22
C GLY A 189 -4.46 1.63 6.36
N SER A 190 -4.64 1.05 5.18
CA SER A 190 -5.72 1.35 4.23
C SER A 190 -6.46 0.04 3.96
N ILE A 191 -7.78 0.10 3.82
CA ILE A 191 -8.59 -1.02 3.34
C ILE A 191 -8.80 -0.78 1.85
N ASP A 192 -8.30 -1.67 0.99
CA ASP A 192 -8.37 -1.53 -0.47
C ASP A 192 -9.80 -1.23 -0.94
N ARG A 193 -10.78 -2.03 -0.47
CA ARG A 193 -12.20 -1.80 -0.74
C ARG A 193 -13.07 -2.18 0.46
N LEU A 194 -13.89 -1.23 0.91
CA LEU A 194 -14.88 -1.40 1.96
C LEU A 194 -16.28 -1.17 1.37
N VAL A 195 -17.07 -2.24 1.26
CA VAL A 195 -18.47 -2.17 0.86
C VAL A 195 -19.34 -2.08 2.11
N VAL A 196 -20.23 -1.09 2.17
CA VAL A 196 -21.11 -0.83 3.31
C VAL A 196 -22.56 -0.94 2.85
N HIS A 197 -23.32 -1.78 3.53
CA HIS A 197 -24.73 -1.99 3.24
C HIS A 197 -25.57 -1.30 4.30
N ASN A 198 -26.53 -0.49 3.86
CA ASN A 198 -27.43 0.25 4.73
C ASN A 198 -28.87 -0.27 4.63
N ASP A 199 -29.63 -0.12 5.72
CA ASP A 199 -31.08 -0.31 5.69
C ASP A 199 -31.78 0.85 4.94
N GLU A 200 -33.11 0.75 4.81
CA GLU A 200 -33.95 1.78 4.20
C GLU A 200 -33.90 3.12 4.95
N ASN A 201 -33.49 3.12 6.22
CA ASN A 201 -33.36 4.31 7.06
C ASN A 201 -31.96 4.94 7.00
N GLY A 202 -31.01 4.31 6.29
CA GLY A 202 -29.61 4.74 6.18
C GLY A 202 -28.70 4.28 7.31
N ASN A 203 -29.13 3.33 8.15
CA ASN A 203 -28.27 2.72 9.18
C ASN A 203 -27.43 1.61 8.57
N VAL A 204 -26.15 1.55 8.94
CA VAL A 204 -25.25 0.47 8.53
C VAL A 204 -25.69 -0.85 9.17
N ILE A 205 -25.94 -1.87 8.34
CA ILE A 205 -26.36 -3.20 8.80
C ILE A 205 -25.26 -4.25 8.70
N ARG A 206 -24.37 -4.14 7.70
CA ARG A 206 -23.23 -5.03 7.49
C ARG A 206 -22.20 -4.35 6.59
N ALA A 207 -20.97 -4.83 6.63
CA ALA A 207 -19.92 -4.39 5.73
C ALA A 207 -19.10 -5.57 5.19
N GLU A 208 -18.38 -5.34 4.10
CA GLU A 208 -17.46 -6.30 3.50
C GLU A 208 -16.13 -5.60 3.25
N VAL A 209 -15.06 -6.12 3.84
CA VAL A 209 -13.69 -5.71 3.52
C VAL A 209 -13.16 -6.66 2.46
N ILE A 210 -12.68 -6.10 1.35
CA ILE A 210 -12.12 -6.83 0.22
C ILE A 210 -10.67 -6.37 0.08
N ASP A 211 -9.76 -7.33 0.04
CA ASP A 211 -8.33 -7.10 -0.18
C ASP A 211 -7.89 -7.80 -1.47
N TRP A 212 -7.14 -7.06 -2.30
CA TRP A 212 -6.68 -7.53 -3.61
C TRP A 212 -5.30 -8.15 -3.51
N LYS A 213 -5.17 -9.40 -3.97
CA LYS A 213 -3.89 -10.10 -4.03
C LYS A 213 -3.48 -10.39 -5.46
N SER A 214 -2.26 -10.00 -5.80
CA SER A 214 -1.64 -10.21 -7.11
C SER A 214 -0.44 -11.15 -7.03
N ASP A 215 -0.36 -12.00 -6.01
CA ASP A 215 0.64 -13.04 -5.90
C ASP A 215 0.22 -14.32 -6.65
N VAL A 216 1.21 -15.13 -7.02
CA VAL A 216 1.03 -16.40 -7.74
C VAL A 216 1.26 -17.54 -6.76
N PHE A 217 0.45 -18.60 -6.86
CA PHE A 217 0.58 -19.78 -6.01
C PHE A 217 1.69 -20.68 -6.53
N GLU A 218 2.96 -20.35 -6.29
CA GLU A 218 4.07 -21.17 -6.81
C GLU A 218 4.19 -22.52 -6.07
N ASN A 219 4.23 -22.50 -4.73
CA ASN A 219 4.45 -23.70 -3.91
C ASN A 219 3.55 -23.75 -2.66
N GLU A 220 2.58 -22.85 -2.57
CA GLU A 220 1.69 -22.70 -1.42
C GLU A 220 0.27 -23.09 -1.82
N THR A 221 -0.45 -23.74 -0.91
CA THR A 221 -1.87 -24.03 -1.12
C THR A 221 -2.71 -22.79 -0.84
N LEU A 222 -3.94 -22.78 -1.35
CA LEU A 222 -4.91 -21.73 -1.07
C LEU A 222 -5.10 -21.55 0.43
N GLU A 223 -5.21 -22.64 1.19
CA GLU A 223 -5.38 -22.62 2.63
C GLU A 223 -4.20 -21.95 3.34
N GLN A 224 -2.97 -22.20 2.88
CA GLN A 224 -1.77 -21.55 3.44
C GLN A 224 -1.76 -20.04 3.18
N LYS A 225 -2.20 -19.61 2.00
CA LYS A 225 -2.36 -18.18 1.68
C LYS A 225 -3.47 -17.53 2.50
N VAL A 226 -4.60 -18.20 2.66
CA VAL A 226 -5.70 -17.72 3.52
C VAL A 226 -5.22 -17.55 4.96
N GLU A 227 -4.49 -18.52 5.51
CA GLU A 227 -3.90 -18.40 6.85
C GLU A 227 -2.87 -17.27 6.93
N HIS A 228 -2.05 -17.09 5.89
CA HIS A 228 -1.07 -16.02 5.84
C HIS A 228 -1.69 -14.62 5.90
N TYR A 229 -2.81 -14.39 5.21
CA TYR A 229 -3.48 -13.09 5.12
C TYR A 229 -4.59 -12.87 6.17
N ALA A 230 -5.02 -13.91 6.89
CA ALA A 230 -6.08 -13.82 7.88
C ALA A 230 -5.84 -12.75 8.98
N PRO A 231 -4.62 -12.58 9.55
CA PRO A 231 -4.38 -11.52 10.55
C PRO A 231 -4.58 -10.10 10.00
N GLN A 232 -4.21 -9.87 8.74
CA GLN A 232 -4.39 -8.58 8.08
C GLN A 232 -5.88 -8.28 7.91
N LEU A 233 -6.66 -9.20 7.33
CA LEU A 233 -8.09 -8.97 7.13
C LEU A 233 -8.86 -8.91 8.45
N ALA A 234 -8.43 -9.63 9.49
CA ALA A 234 -8.99 -9.49 10.84
C ALA A 234 -8.82 -8.05 11.37
N THR A 235 -7.68 -7.43 11.09
CA THR A 235 -7.45 -6.02 11.43
C THR A 235 -8.38 -5.09 10.66
N TYR A 236 -8.56 -5.30 9.36
CA TYR A 236 -9.50 -4.52 8.54
C TYR A 236 -10.94 -4.67 9.01
N ARG A 237 -11.36 -5.87 9.38
CA ARG A 237 -12.70 -6.11 9.97
C ARG A 237 -12.91 -5.30 11.23
N LEU A 238 -11.94 -5.32 12.16
CA LEU A 238 -12.04 -4.55 13.38
C LEU A 238 -12.04 -3.04 13.09
N ALA A 239 -11.20 -2.57 12.18
CA ALA A 239 -11.16 -1.17 11.78
C ALA A 239 -12.49 -0.72 11.17
N ALA A 240 -13.04 -1.47 10.21
CA ALA A 240 -14.33 -1.20 9.59
C ALA A 240 -15.48 -1.20 10.62
N ALA A 241 -15.51 -2.18 11.53
CA ALA A 241 -16.51 -2.25 12.59
C ALA A 241 -16.46 -1.00 13.49
N LYS A 242 -15.26 -0.51 13.84
CA LYS A 242 -15.09 0.71 14.64
C LYS A 242 -15.45 1.97 13.88
N LEU A 243 -15.07 2.08 12.61
CA LEU A 243 -15.40 3.23 11.75
C LEU A 243 -16.90 3.37 11.53
N LEU A 244 -17.59 2.24 11.32
CA LEU A 244 -19.02 2.18 11.01
C LEU A 244 -19.91 2.02 12.24
N ASN A 245 -19.30 1.83 13.42
CA ASN A 245 -19.99 1.59 14.68
C ASN A 245 -20.96 0.39 14.64
N ILE A 246 -20.49 -0.74 14.10
CA ILE A 246 -21.20 -2.03 14.02
C ILE A 246 -20.41 -3.13 14.74
N GLN A 247 -21.00 -4.34 14.87
CA GLN A 247 -20.27 -5.48 15.42
C GLN A 247 -19.29 -6.04 14.39
N VAL A 248 -18.18 -6.62 14.85
CA VAL A 248 -17.16 -7.20 13.95
C VAL A 248 -17.69 -8.44 13.22
N GLU A 249 -18.65 -9.13 13.83
CA GLU A 249 -19.40 -10.25 13.28
C GLU A 249 -20.22 -9.85 12.05
N ASP A 250 -20.64 -8.58 11.97
CA ASP A 250 -21.38 -8.01 10.84
C ASP A 250 -20.44 -7.52 9.71
N VAL A 251 -19.13 -7.70 9.87
CA VAL A 251 -18.12 -7.37 8.85
C VAL A 251 -17.55 -8.65 8.25
N LYS A 252 -17.83 -8.88 6.97
CA LYS A 252 -17.28 -9.99 6.17
C LYS A 252 -15.86 -9.65 5.70
N ALA A 253 -15.00 -10.66 5.59
CA ALA A 253 -13.67 -10.53 4.99
C ALA A 253 -13.56 -11.38 3.73
N VAL A 254 -13.22 -10.74 2.61
CA VAL A 254 -13.07 -11.38 1.30
C VAL A 254 -11.67 -11.14 0.77
N LEU A 255 -11.03 -12.22 0.32
CA LEU A 255 -9.72 -12.18 -0.31
C LEU A 255 -9.87 -12.49 -1.80
N ALA A 256 -9.40 -11.58 -2.66
CA ALA A 256 -9.52 -11.73 -4.11
C ALA A 256 -8.15 -11.85 -4.76
N PHE A 257 -7.80 -13.07 -5.15
CA PHE A 257 -6.59 -13.38 -5.91
C PHE A 257 -6.83 -13.13 -7.40
N LEU A 258 -6.29 -12.02 -7.90
CA LEU A 258 -6.58 -11.54 -9.24
C LEU A 258 -5.95 -12.43 -10.33
N ILE A 259 -4.75 -12.97 -10.10
CA ILE A 259 -4.04 -13.81 -11.08
C ILE A 259 -4.56 -15.24 -11.07
N GLU A 260 -4.77 -15.78 -9.87
CA GLU A 260 -5.29 -17.14 -9.69
C GLU A 260 -6.81 -17.21 -9.94
N GLU A 261 -7.44 -16.05 -10.16
CA GLU A 261 -8.88 -15.88 -10.43
C GLU A 261 -9.77 -16.51 -9.34
N LYS A 262 -9.35 -16.38 -8.07
CA LYS A 262 -10.04 -16.96 -6.92
C LYS A 262 -10.51 -15.88 -5.96
N ILE A 263 -11.74 -16.04 -5.46
CA ILE A 263 -12.34 -15.16 -4.47
C ILE A 263 -12.77 -16.04 -3.31
N GLU A 264 -12.22 -15.78 -2.13
CA GLU A 264 -12.45 -16.58 -0.93
C GLU A 264 -13.07 -15.71 0.16
N ASP A 265 -14.18 -16.19 0.74
CA ASP A 265 -14.69 -15.66 2.01
C ASP A 265 -13.87 -16.28 3.14
N ILE A 266 -13.12 -15.43 3.85
CA ILE A 266 -12.25 -15.85 4.93
C ILE A 266 -12.72 -15.33 6.29
N THR A 267 -13.99 -14.92 6.40
CA THR A 267 -14.55 -14.30 7.62
C THR A 267 -14.31 -15.13 8.89
N ASP A 268 -14.44 -16.46 8.79
CA ASP A 268 -14.20 -17.36 9.93
C ASP A 268 -12.72 -17.43 10.33
N LYS A 269 -11.81 -17.34 9.35
CA LYS A 269 -10.35 -17.39 9.56
C LYS A 269 -9.81 -16.06 10.05
N ALA A 270 -10.33 -14.95 9.51
CA ALA A 270 -10.02 -13.57 9.89
C ALA A 270 -10.71 -13.17 11.21
N SER A 271 -10.65 -14.02 12.22
CA SER A 271 -11.33 -13.81 13.51
C SER A 271 -10.64 -12.72 14.35
N VAL A 272 -11.43 -11.97 15.11
CA VAL A 272 -10.95 -10.94 16.03
C VAL A 272 -11.37 -11.31 17.44
N LYS A 273 -10.44 -11.26 18.40
CA LYS A 273 -10.76 -11.44 19.83
C LYS A 273 -10.15 -10.31 20.63
N CYS A 274 -10.98 -9.53 21.31
CA CYS A 274 -10.52 -8.54 22.26
C CYS A 274 -10.26 -9.20 23.63
N PRO A 275 -9.32 -8.68 24.44
CA PRO A 275 -9.01 -9.21 25.77
C PRO A 275 -10.17 -9.11 26.77
#